data_AF-A0A0Q6NW10-F1
#
_entry.id   AF-A0A0Q6NW10-F1
#
_cell.length_a   1.000
_cell.length_b   1.000
_cell.length_c   1.000
_cell.angle_alpha   90.00
_cell.angle_beta   90.00
_cell.angle_gamma   90.00
#
_symmetry.space_group_name_H-M   'P 1'
#
loop_
_entity.id
_entity.type
_entity.pdbx_description
1 polymer ?
#
loop_
_entity_poly.entity_id
_entity_poly.type
_entity_poly.pdbx_seq_one_letter_code
_entity_poly.pdbx_strand_id
1 'polypeptide(L)'
;MAQRIDIQDLLIWAFRHQSVETATGADPDALTVYWAVLALPVPHATVIRRFAREARRPDWHAAHTRCVSLDGVRRSRRLYTEWVRALVVLQRTLEGALGRFTVTGPSLDDQPWLRERLRA
;
A
#
# COMPACT_ATOMS: atom_id res chain seq x y z
N MET A 1 -6.30 13.10 -21.34
CA MET A 1 -6.76 13.31 -19.95
C MET A 1 -6.26 12.14 -19.12
N ALA A 2 -5.64 12.40 -17.97
CA ALA A 2 -5.16 11.34 -17.09
C ALA A 2 -6.34 10.69 -16.32
N GLN A 3 -6.30 9.37 -16.17
CA GLN A 3 -7.30 8.59 -15.46
C GLN A 3 -7.05 8.66 -13.95
N ARG A 4 -8.09 8.95 -13.15
CA ARG A 4 -7.97 8.90 -11.68
C ARG A 4 -7.91 7.44 -11.21
N ILE A 5 -7.00 7.14 -10.29
CA ILE A 5 -6.81 5.80 -9.73
C ILE A 5 -6.44 5.89 -8.25
N ASP A 6 -6.94 4.96 -7.41
CA ASP A 6 -6.51 4.86 -6.02
C ASP A 6 -5.06 4.34 -5.96
N ILE A 7 -4.26 4.85 -5.03
CA ILE A 7 -2.86 4.45 -4.86
C ILE A 7 -2.69 2.93 -4.71
N GLN A 8 -3.64 2.23 -4.08
CA GLN A 8 -3.58 0.77 -3.94
C GLN A 8 -3.81 0.07 -5.27
N ASP A 9 -4.80 0.51 -6.03
CA ASP A 9 -5.12 -0.07 -7.35
C ASP A 9 -3.98 0.18 -8.33
N LEU A 10 -3.34 1.35 -8.26
CA LEU A 10 -2.15 1.67 -9.03
C LEU A 10 -0.99 0.72 -8.70
N LEU A 11 -0.74 0.47 -7.40
CA LEU A 11 0.31 -0.45 -6.97
C LEU A 11 0.00 -1.89 -7.39
N ILE A 12 -1.25 -2.34 -7.27
CA ILE A 12 -1.67 -3.67 -7.73
C ILE A 12 -1.47 -3.78 -9.24
N TRP A 13 -1.90 -2.77 -10.00
CA TRP A 13 -1.69 -2.74 -11.44
C TRP A 13 -0.21 -2.81 -11.80
N ALA A 14 0.65 -2.00 -11.18
CA ALA A 14 2.08 -1.98 -11.50
C ALA A 14 2.80 -3.29 -11.11
N PHE A 15 2.58 -3.80 -9.89
CA PHE A 15 3.32 -4.95 -9.37
C PHE A 15 2.73 -6.29 -9.78
N ARG A 16 1.40 -6.42 -9.86
CA ARG A 16 0.73 -7.68 -10.17
C ARG A 16 0.37 -7.80 -11.64
N HIS A 17 -0.21 -6.77 -12.25
CA HIS A 17 -0.71 -6.89 -13.63
C HIS A 17 0.40 -6.61 -14.66
N GLN A 18 1.18 -5.55 -14.48
CA GLN A 18 2.33 -5.22 -15.34
C GLN A 18 3.56 -6.07 -15.00
N SER A 19 3.60 -6.69 -13.82
CA SER A 19 4.77 -7.43 -13.33
C SER A 19 6.05 -6.61 -13.50
N VAL A 20 6.01 -5.33 -13.11
CA VAL A 20 7.04 -4.31 -13.42
C VAL A 20 8.47 -4.72 -13.03
N GLU A 21 8.61 -5.63 -12.08
CA GLU A 21 9.89 -6.09 -11.56
C GLU A 21 10.61 -7.09 -12.49
N THR A 22 9.87 -7.71 -13.40
CA THR A 22 10.40 -8.77 -14.28
C THR A 22 10.09 -8.54 -15.75
N ALA A 23 9.10 -7.71 -16.08
CA ALA A 23 8.73 -7.43 -17.47
C ALA A 23 9.78 -6.55 -18.17
N THR A 24 10.18 -6.94 -19.39
CA THR A 24 11.15 -6.22 -20.23
C THR A 24 10.58 -4.99 -20.94
N GLY A 25 9.26 -4.83 -20.96
CA GLY A 25 8.57 -3.73 -21.63
C GLY A 25 7.40 -3.20 -20.80
N ALA A 26 7.60 -3.07 -19.48
CA ALA A 26 6.59 -2.52 -18.59
C ALA A 26 6.22 -1.08 -18.99
N ASP A 27 4.96 -0.70 -18.73
CA ASP A 27 4.48 0.66 -18.95
C ASP A 27 5.37 1.71 -18.23
N PRO A 28 5.68 2.86 -18.85
CA PRO A 28 6.50 3.91 -18.24
C PRO A 28 5.98 4.40 -16.88
N ASP A 29 4.67 4.46 -16.68
CA ASP A 29 4.07 4.83 -15.40
C ASP A 29 4.29 3.73 -14.37
N ALA A 30 4.23 2.45 -14.78
CA ALA A 30 4.56 1.33 -13.90
C ALA A 30 6.02 1.39 -13.44
N LEU A 31 6.96 1.69 -14.35
CA LEU A 31 8.38 1.88 -14.00
C LEU A 31 8.56 3.05 -13.03
N THR A 32 7.86 4.16 -13.24
CA THR A 32 7.88 5.32 -12.33
C THR A 32 7.39 4.93 -10.93
N VAL A 33 6.29 4.16 -10.85
CA VAL A 33 5.79 3.60 -9.58
C VAL A 33 6.84 2.69 -8.93
N TYR A 34 7.49 1.82 -9.70
CA TYR A 34 8.53 0.93 -9.18
C TYR A 34 9.71 1.70 -8.58
N TRP A 35 10.21 2.71 -9.28
CA TRP A 35 11.29 3.57 -8.77
C TRP A 35 10.88 4.34 -7.52
N ALA A 36 9.65 4.87 -7.47
CA ALA A 36 9.13 5.53 -6.27
C ALA A 36 9.07 4.57 -5.07
N VAL A 37 8.70 3.31 -5.29
CA VAL A 37 8.70 2.29 -4.23
C VAL A 37 10.11 1.93 -3.78
N LEU A 38 11.08 1.85 -4.69
CA LEU A 38 12.49 1.59 -4.33
C LEU A 38 13.15 2.75 -3.58
N ALA A 39 12.68 3.99 -3.78
CA ALA A 39 13.17 5.15 -3.07
C ALA A 39 12.70 5.22 -1.59
N LEU A 40 11.73 4.39 -1.20
CA LEU A 40 11.26 4.32 0.18
C LEU A 40 12.27 3.65 1.12
N PRO A 41 12.23 3.94 2.43
CA PRO A 41 12.93 3.14 3.41
C PRO A 41 12.58 1.66 3.29
N VAL A 42 13.58 0.78 3.44
CA VAL A 42 13.46 -0.68 3.21
C VAL A 42 12.21 -1.31 3.85
N PRO A 43 11.82 -1.01 5.10
CA PRO A 43 10.60 -1.57 5.68
C PRO A 43 9.33 -1.23 4.89
N HIS A 44 9.22 0.00 4.38
CA HIS A 44 8.05 0.47 3.64
C HIS A 44 8.00 -0.17 2.24
N ALA A 45 9.15 -0.20 1.54
CA ALA A 45 9.25 -0.84 0.23
C ALA A 45 8.88 -2.33 0.29
N THR A 46 9.39 -3.06 1.28
CA THR A 46 9.10 -4.50 1.47
C THR A 46 7.61 -4.75 1.69
N VAL A 47 6.97 -3.97 2.57
CA VAL A 47 5.55 -4.15 2.90
C VAL A 47 4.66 -3.79 1.70
N ILE A 48 4.95 -2.70 0.98
CA ILE A 48 4.21 -2.31 -0.22
C ILE A 48 4.31 -3.38 -1.31
N ARG A 49 5.54 -3.81 -1.66
CA ARG A 49 5.76 -4.81 -2.71
C ARG A 49 5.02 -6.11 -2.40
N ARG A 50 5.08 -6.58 -1.15
CA ARG A 50 4.37 -7.79 -0.72
C ARG A 50 2.86 -7.68 -0.97
N PHE A 51 2.22 -6.64 -0.42
CA PHE A 51 0.77 -6.51 -0.47
C PHE A 51 0.24 -6.13 -1.85
N ALA A 52 1.01 -5.37 -2.63
CA ALA A 52 0.68 -5.04 -4.02
C ALA A 52 0.68 -6.29 -4.92
N ARG A 53 1.69 -7.17 -4.79
CA ARG A 53 1.75 -8.44 -5.53
C ARG A 53 0.60 -9.38 -5.17
N GLU A 54 0.30 -9.49 -3.88
CA GLU A 54 -0.79 -10.33 -3.38
C GLU A 54 -2.19 -9.75 -3.71
N ALA A 55 -2.27 -8.47 -4.09
CA ALA A 55 -3.50 -7.67 -4.12
C ALA A 55 -4.34 -7.81 -2.85
N ARG A 56 -3.66 -7.74 -1.71
CA ARG A 56 -4.26 -7.87 -0.38
C ARG A 56 -3.92 -6.66 0.47
N ARG A 57 -4.69 -6.44 1.52
CA ARG A 57 -4.40 -5.48 2.57
C ARG A 57 -3.86 -6.21 3.81
N PRO A 58 -2.95 -5.61 4.59
CA PRO A 58 -2.60 -6.14 5.89
C PRO A 58 -3.85 -6.24 6.77
N ASP A 59 -4.06 -7.39 7.39
CA ASP A 59 -5.12 -7.55 8.38
C ASP A 59 -4.65 -7.02 9.74
N TRP A 60 -5.30 -5.97 10.23
CA TRP A 60 -5.06 -5.39 11.55
C TRP A 60 -5.92 -6.03 12.65
N HIS A 61 -6.96 -6.80 12.28
CA HIS A 61 -7.84 -7.55 13.17
C HIS A 61 -7.41 -9.02 13.33
N ALA A 62 -6.10 -9.31 13.41
CA ALA A 62 -5.60 -10.70 13.58
C ALA A 62 -6.13 -11.47 14.83
N ALA A 63 -7.09 -10.89 15.55
CA ALA A 63 -7.84 -11.38 16.70
C ALA A 63 -9.17 -12.12 16.36
N HIS A 64 -9.47 -12.50 15.11
CA HIS A 64 -10.70 -13.26 14.80
C HIS A 64 -10.73 -14.68 15.40
N THR A 65 -9.64 -15.13 16.05
CA THR A 65 -9.53 -16.42 16.72
C THR A 65 -9.83 -16.33 18.22
N ARG A 66 -10.42 -17.38 18.80
CA ARG A 66 -10.83 -17.47 20.22
C ARG A 66 -9.69 -17.29 21.24
N CYS A 67 -8.43 -17.31 20.81
CA CYS A 67 -7.26 -17.06 21.65
C CYS A 67 -6.38 -16.01 20.96
N VAL A 68 -6.37 -14.78 21.48
CA VAL A 68 -5.69 -13.64 20.87
C VAL A 68 -4.34 -13.44 21.55
N SER A 69 -3.26 -13.64 20.80
CA SER A 69 -1.93 -13.22 21.26
C SER A 69 -1.81 -11.70 21.19
N LEU A 70 -1.53 -11.04 22.33
CA LEU A 70 -1.30 -9.60 22.39
C LEU A 70 -0.16 -9.15 21.45
N ASP A 71 0.91 -9.94 21.36
CA ASP A 71 2.04 -9.65 20.47
C ASP A 71 1.64 -9.79 19.00
N GLY A 72 0.78 -10.76 18.67
CA GLY A 72 0.21 -10.92 17.33
C GLY A 72 -0.57 -9.68 16.90
N VAL A 73 -1.47 -9.20 17.76
CA VAL A 73 -2.27 -7.98 17.49
C VAL A 73 -1.37 -6.74 17.36
N ARG A 74 -0.39 -6.56 18.24
CA ARG A 74 0.57 -5.44 18.16
C ARG A 74 1.33 -5.46 16.85
N ARG A 75 1.80 -6.64 16.43
CA ARG A 75 2.53 -6.82 15.16
C ARG A 75 1.65 -6.50 13.95
N SER A 76 0.42 -7.01 13.92
CA SER A 76 -0.54 -6.76 12.84
C SER A 76 -0.91 -5.28 12.72
N ARG A 77 -1.17 -4.61 13.85
CA ARG A 77 -1.45 -3.17 13.87
C ARG A 77 -0.26 -2.35 13.40
N ARG A 78 0.96 -2.68 13.86
CA ARG A 78 2.19 -2.03 13.40
C ARG A 78 2.39 -2.18 11.89
N LEU A 79 2.23 -3.39 11.37
CA LEU A 79 2.35 -3.68 9.93
C LEU A 79 1.34 -2.87 9.11
N TYR A 80 0.09 -2.79 9.58
CA TYR A 80 -0.95 -1.99 8.94
C TYR A 80 -0.61 -0.50 8.94
N THR A 81 -0.21 0.06 10.08
CA THR A 81 0.20 1.48 10.16
C THR A 81 1.39 1.78 9.25
N GLU A 82 2.41 0.92 9.22
CA GLU A 82 3.57 1.08 8.32
C GLU A 82 3.14 1.05 6.85
N TRP A 83 2.23 0.15 6.49
CA TRP A 83 1.66 0.10 5.14
C TRP A 83 0.87 1.35 4.76
N VAL A 84 -0.04 1.84 5.63
CA VAL A 84 -0.81 3.07 5.36
C VAL A 84 0.11 4.29 5.22
N ARG A 85 1.12 4.42 6.09
CA ARG A 85 2.10 5.50 5.99
C ARG A 85 2.89 5.45 4.67
N ALA A 86 3.29 4.25 4.25
CA ALA A 86 3.96 4.07 2.96
C ALA A 86 3.07 4.50 1.79
N LEU A 87 1.78 4.18 1.81
CA LEU A 87 0.82 4.62 0.79
C LEU A 87 0.68 6.15 0.74
N VAL A 88 0.62 6.83 1.89
CA VAL A 88 0.54 8.30 1.94
C VAL A 88 1.78 8.95 1.35
N VAL A 89 2.96 8.44 1.69
CA VAL A 89 4.22 8.94 1.13
C VAL A 89 4.24 8.72 -0.39
N LEU A 90 3.87 7.52 -0.85
CA LEU A 90 3.85 7.20 -2.27
C LEU A 90 2.86 8.05 -3.06
N GLN A 91 1.66 8.31 -2.53
CA GLN A 91 0.70 9.15 -3.23
C GLN A 91 1.28 10.55 -3.47
N ARG A 92 1.92 11.15 -2.46
CA ARG A 92 2.55 12.47 -2.60
C ARG A 92 3.72 12.45 -3.56
N THR A 93 4.54 11.40 -3.52
CA THR A 93 5.69 11.25 -4.44
C THR A 93 5.24 11.06 -5.89
N LEU A 94 4.10 10.41 -6.12
CA LEU A 94 3.57 10.12 -7.45
C LEU A 94 2.61 11.20 -7.98
N GLU A 95 2.27 12.19 -7.15
CA GLU A 95 1.37 13.28 -7.53
C GLU A 95 2.01 14.13 -8.64
N GLY A 96 1.39 14.12 -9.83
CA GLY A 96 1.90 14.80 -11.02
C GLY A 96 3.10 14.12 -11.71
N ALA A 97 3.58 12.99 -11.19
CA ALA A 97 4.73 12.26 -11.77
C ALA A 97 4.34 11.28 -12.88
N LEU A 98 3.06 10.93 -12.99
CA LEU A 98 2.55 9.92 -13.93
C LEU A 98 1.90 10.58 -15.15
N GLY A 99 2.09 9.98 -16.32
CA GLY A 99 1.55 10.51 -17.58
C GLY A 99 0.10 10.11 -17.82
N ARG A 100 -0.27 8.86 -17.49
CA ARG A 100 -1.60 8.29 -17.74
C ARG A 100 -2.52 8.39 -16.54
N PHE A 101 -1.96 8.46 -15.33
CA PHE A 101 -2.73 8.38 -14.09
C PHE A 101 -2.64 9.64 -13.24
N THR A 102 -3.73 9.95 -12.56
CA THR A 102 -3.75 10.91 -11.45
C THR A 102 -4.04 10.14 -10.17
N VAL A 103 -3.06 10.08 -9.27
CA VAL A 103 -3.14 9.29 -8.05
C VAL A 103 -4.09 9.92 -7.04
N THR A 104 -4.92 9.10 -6.41
CA THR A 104 -5.85 9.48 -5.35
C THR A 104 -5.70 8.54 -4.15
N GLY A 105 -6.24 8.93 -2.99
CA GLY A 105 -6.14 8.16 -1.76
C GLY A 105 -4.79 8.33 -1.03
N PRO A 106 -4.44 7.47 -0.07
CA PRO A 106 -5.26 6.38 0.46
C PRO A 106 -6.39 6.93 1.35
N SER A 107 -7.64 6.57 1.04
CA SER A 107 -8.80 6.89 1.89
C SER A 107 -8.91 5.94 3.08
N LEU A 108 -7.80 5.74 3.80
CA LEU A 108 -7.67 4.81 4.92
C LEU A 108 -7.23 5.56 6.17
N ASP A 109 -7.77 5.14 7.31
CA ASP A 109 -7.27 5.58 8.62
C ASP A 109 -5.98 4.83 8.95
N ASP A 110 -4.99 5.48 9.54
CA ASP A 110 -3.72 4.82 9.90
C ASP A 110 -3.86 3.94 11.16
N GLN A 111 -4.90 4.18 11.97
CA GLN A 111 -5.18 3.51 13.25
C GLN A 111 -6.70 3.26 13.47
N PRO A 112 -7.36 2.47 12.61
CA PRO A 112 -8.81 2.26 12.65
C PRO A 112 -9.33 1.69 13.98
N TRP A 113 -8.52 0.88 14.67
CA TRP A 113 -8.87 0.30 15.99
C TRP A 113 -9.06 1.35 17.09
N LEU A 114 -8.49 2.55 16.97
CA LEU A 114 -8.74 3.62 17.94
C LEU A 114 -10.15 4.16 17.81
N ARG A 115 -10.65 4.32 16.58
CA ARG A 115 -12.03 4.75 16.32
C ARG A 115 -13.04 3.70 16.77
N GLU A 116 -12.76 2.42 16.55
CA GLU A 116 -13.64 1.35 17.04
C GLU A 116 -13.75 1.35 18.57
N ARG A 117 -12.62 1.52 19.28
CA ARG A 117 -12.63 1.57 20.75
C ARG A 117 -13.40 2.77 21.31
N LEU A 118 -13.53 3.85 20.55
CA LEU A 118 -14.30 5.04 20.93
C LEU A 118 -15.80 4.90 20.60
N ARG A 119 -16.19 3.90 19.81
CA ARG A 119 -17.59 3.61 19.43
C ARG A 119 -18.20 2.47 20.24
N ALA A 120 -17.38 1.69 20.95
CA ALA A 120 -17.79 0.62 21.86
C ALA A 120 -17.96 1.16 23.28
#